data_AF-A0A7C3NTS1-F1
#
_entry.id   AF-A0A7C3NTS1-F1
#
_cell.length_a   1.000
_cell.length_b   1.000
_cell.length_c   1.000
_cell.angle_alpha   90.00
_cell.angle_beta   90.00
_cell.angle_gamma   90.00
#
_symmetry.space_group_name_H-M   'P 1'
#
loop_
_entity.id
_entity.type
_entity.pdbx_description
1 polymer ?
#
loop_
_entity_poly.entity_id
_entity_poly.type
_entity_poly.pdbx_seq_one_letter_code
_entity_poly.pdbx_strand_id
1 'polypeptide(L)'
;NPPELARNVTNPQAERLQRVAYPPHLLHASGTSLGVRREVHEALGGFDENLLYLEDTDYCFRAQLHGIQLHFLPEAVIHYRLKNRHRALFNQARHWGQYNVLLYKRYRQNTSIEHAWIRHLLVWHSLLRRVPCVFKKEQRPVWVKTLGTQVGILQGSLRYRVPPISPS
;
A
#
# COMPACT_ATOMS: atom_id res chain seq x y z
N ASN A 1 -21.40 -1.43 3.20
CA ASN A 1 -20.76 -1.40 4.54
C ASN A 1 -21.75 -0.83 5.55
N PRO A 2 -21.72 -1.21 6.83
CA PRO A 2 -22.46 -0.51 7.88
C PRO A 2 -22.16 1.00 7.80
N PRO A 3 -23.15 1.90 8.01
CA PRO A 3 -22.97 3.35 7.81
C PRO A 3 -21.82 3.94 8.62
N GLU A 4 -21.63 3.46 9.86
CA GLU A 4 -20.54 3.83 10.77
C GLU A 4 -19.13 3.49 10.23
N LEU A 5 -19.00 2.43 9.45
CA LEU A 5 -17.74 2.01 8.82
C LEU A 5 -17.45 2.82 7.55
N ALA A 6 -18.47 3.23 6.80
CA ALA A 6 -18.31 3.98 5.55
C ALA A 6 -17.95 5.46 5.77
N ARG A 7 -18.47 6.08 6.85
CA ARG A 7 -18.30 7.53 7.12
C ARG A 7 -16.85 7.99 7.25
N ASN A 8 -15.93 7.10 7.62
CA ASN A 8 -14.53 7.42 7.93
C ASN A 8 -13.53 6.82 6.93
N VAL A 9 -14.00 6.30 5.79
CA VAL A 9 -13.13 5.67 4.80
C VAL A 9 -13.12 6.47 3.52
N THR A 10 -11.99 7.14 3.27
CA THR A 10 -11.67 7.70 1.97
C THR A 10 -11.29 6.58 1.02
N ASN A 11 -11.93 6.49 -0.14
CA ASN A 11 -11.49 5.61 -1.21
C ASN A 11 -10.29 6.25 -1.92
N PRO A 12 -9.06 5.70 -1.80
CA PRO A 12 -7.88 6.28 -2.43
C PRO A 12 -7.92 6.24 -3.96
N GLN A 13 -8.87 5.51 -4.57
CA GLN A 13 -9.09 5.37 -6.00
C GLN A 13 -10.39 6.00 -6.50
N ALA A 14 -10.99 6.91 -5.73
CA ALA A 14 -12.23 7.55 -6.14
C ALA A 14 -12.08 8.45 -7.38
N GLU A 15 -10.92 9.11 -7.52
CA GLU A 15 -10.75 10.21 -8.48
C GLU A 15 -9.54 10.02 -9.41
N ARG A 16 -8.64 9.07 -9.11
CA ARG A 16 -7.36 8.90 -9.80
C ARG A 16 -6.70 7.56 -9.50
N LEU A 17 -5.70 7.22 -10.31
CA LEU A 17 -4.74 6.18 -9.98
C LEU A 17 -3.95 6.53 -8.71
N GLN A 18 -3.59 5.50 -7.95
CA GLN A 18 -2.85 5.67 -6.70
C GLN A 18 -1.38 5.94 -6.96
N ARG A 19 -0.82 6.86 -6.18
CA ARG A 19 0.61 7.15 -6.12
C ARG A 19 1.25 6.32 -5.02
N VAL A 20 2.50 5.97 -5.24
CA VAL A 20 3.39 5.37 -4.23
C VAL A 20 4.50 6.34 -3.89
N ALA A 21 5.10 6.20 -2.71
CA ALA A 21 6.27 6.98 -2.33
C ALA A 21 7.53 6.57 -3.13
N TYR A 22 7.51 5.40 -3.77
CA TYR A 22 8.61 4.87 -4.57
C TYR A 22 8.09 3.82 -5.58
N PRO A 23 8.63 3.78 -6.81
CA PRO A 23 9.10 4.97 -7.51
C PRO A 23 7.91 5.92 -7.76
N PRO A 24 8.02 7.23 -7.47
CA PRO A 24 6.88 8.15 -7.45
C PRO A 24 6.25 8.42 -8.82
N HIS A 25 6.92 8.02 -9.91
CA HIS A 25 6.45 8.14 -11.27
C HIS A 25 5.59 6.95 -11.74
N LEU A 26 5.60 5.82 -11.01
CA LEU A 26 4.75 4.68 -11.34
C LEU A 26 3.47 4.74 -10.52
N LEU A 27 2.34 4.68 -11.22
CA LEU A 27 1.02 4.68 -10.61
C LEU A 27 0.49 3.25 -10.49
N HIS A 28 -0.53 3.03 -9.67
CA HIS A 28 -1.19 1.72 -9.61
C HIS A 28 -2.69 1.81 -9.43
N ALA A 29 -3.37 0.75 -9.88
CA ALA A 29 -4.75 0.45 -9.58
C ALA A 29 -4.83 -0.79 -8.66
N SER A 30 -5.97 -0.97 -7.98
CA SER A 30 -6.20 -2.14 -7.14
C SER A 30 -6.56 -3.29 -8.06
N GLY A 31 -6.16 -4.52 -7.71
CA GLY A 31 -6.58 -5.73 -8.44
C GLY A 31 -8.11 -5.86 -8.50
N THR A 32 -8.84 -5.29 -7.53
CA THR A 32 -10.31 -5.27 -7.54
C THR A 32 -10.91 -4.32 -8.58
N SER A 33 -10.10 -3.43 -9.17
CA SER A 33 -10.52 -2.36 -10.07
C SER A 33 -9.75 -2.30 -11.38
N LEU A 34 -9.00 -3.35 -11.71
CA LEU A 34 -8.09 -3.36 -12.84
C LEU A 34 -8.70 -4.14 -14.01
N GLY A 35 -8.85 -3.48 -15.15
CA GLY A 35 -9.18 -4.10 -16.43
C GLY A 35 -7.99 -4.01 -17.39
N VAL A 36 -7.63 -5.11 -18.04
CA VAL A 36 -6.47 -5.18 -18.95
C VAL A 36 -6.83 -5.99 -20.18
N ARG A 37 -6.33 -5.58 -21.36
CA ARG A 37 -6.45 -6.38 -22.59
C ARG A 37 -5.68 -7.69 -22.42
N ARG A 38 -6.24 -8.78 -22.93
CA ARG A 38 -5.60 -10.10 -22.86
C ARG A 38 -4.18 -10.11 -23.43
N GLU A 39 -3.99 -9.51 -24.60
CA GLU A 39 -2.68 -9.40 -25.27
C GLU A 39 -1.62 -8.71 -24.39
N VAL A 40 -2.02 -7.69 -23.62
CA VAL A 40 -1.13 -7.00 -22.67
C VAL A 40 -0.78 -7.92 -21.49
N HIS A 41 -1.76 -8.67 -20.99
CA HIS A 41 -1.53 -9.62 -19.90
C HIS A 41 -0.56 -10.74 -20.27
N GLU A 42 -0.75 -11.29 -21.47
CA GLU A 42 0.14 -12.31 -22.03
C GLU A 42 1.54 -11.73 -22.29
N ALA A 43 1.64 -10.52 -22.86
CA ALA A 43 2.92 -9.85 -23.11
C ALA A 43 3.71 -9.54 -21.82
N LEU A 44 3.03 -9.24 -20.72
CA LEU A 44 3.64 -9.00 -19.41
C LEU A 44 3.99 -10.29 -18.66
N GLY A 45 3.58 -11.47 -19.16
CA GLY A 45 3.76 -12.74 -18.47
C GLY A 45 2.87 -12.92 -17.25
N GLY A 46 1.73 -12.22 -17.18
CA GLY A 46 0.76 -12.34 -16.09
C GLY A 46 1.16 -11.66 -14.78
N PHE A 47 0.48 -12.02 -13.68
CA PHE A 47 0.84 -11.59 -12.32
C PHE A 47 2.05 -12.38 -11.81
N ASP A 48 2.88 -11.78 -10.95
CA ASP A 48 3.98 -12.50 -10.29
C ASP A 48 3.40 -13.38 -9.17
N GLU A 49 3.23 -14.68 -9.43
CA GLU A 49 2.65 -15.64 -8.49
C GLU A 49 3.48 -15.83 -7.20
N ASN A 50 4.73 -15.35 -7.19
CA ASN A 50 5.55 -15.35 -5.97
C ASN A 50 5.17 -14.22 -5.01
N LEU A 51 4.37 -13.24 -5.46
CA LEU A 51 3.86 -12.16 -4.64
C LEU A 51 2.50 -12.53 -4.05
N LEU A 52 2.48 -12.78 -2.73
CA LEU A 52 1.23 -13.00 -1.99
C LEU A 52 0.45 -11.71 -1.71
N TYR A 53 1.09 -10.55 -1.88
CA TYR A 53 0.50 -9.23 -1.67
C TYR A 53 1.12 -8.22 -2.63
N LEU A 54 0.35 -7.20 -3.02
CA LEU A 54 0.76 -6.12 -3.91
C LEU A 54 1.18 -6.61 -5.31
N GLU A 55 0.72 -7.79 -5.70
CA GLU A 55 0.86 -8.36 -7.04
C GLU A 55 0.24 -7.45 -8.11
N ASP A 56 -0.85 -6.76 -7.76
CA ASP A 56 -1.53 -5.77 -8.59
C ASP A 56 -0.69 -4.51 -8.80
N THR A 57 0.00 -4.05 -7.76
CA THR A 57 0.90 -2.90 -7.78
C THR A 57 2.13 -3.21 -8.62
N ASP A 58 2.75 -4.39 -8.41
CA ASP A 58 3.85 -4.89 -9.23
C ASP A 58 3.46 -4.99 -10.70
N TYR A 59 2.28 -5.55 -10.98
CA TYR A 59 1.75 -5.67 -12.34
C TYR A 59 1.59 -4.30 -13.01
N CYS A 60 1.01 -3.32 -12.30
CA CYS A 60 0.88 -1.94 -12.78
C CYS A 60 2.25 -1.30 -13.08
N PHE A 61 3.25 -1.55 -12.24
CA PHE A 61 4.61 -1.04 -12.45
C PHE A 61 5.24 -1.68 -13.68
N ARG A 62 5.15 -3.00 -13.83
CA ARG A 62 5.65 -3.71 -15.01
C ARG A 62 4.99 -3.23 -16.30
N ALA A 63 3.68 -3.01 -16.30
CA ALA A 63 2.96 -2.47 -17.46
C ALA A 63 3.55 -1.12 -17.90
N GLN A 64 3.69 -0.17 -16.97
CA GLN A 64 4.27 1.14 -17.27
C GLN A 64 5.73 1.08 -17.73
N LEU A 65 6.54 0.20 -17.14
CA LEU A 65 7.92 -0.02 -17.56
C LEU A 65 8.04 -0.66 -18.95
N HIS A 66 6.99 -1.34 -19.44
CA HIS A 66 6.86 -1.81 -20.82
C HIS A 66 6.20 -0.77 -21.75
N GLY A 67 6.06 0.49 -21.31
CA GLY A 67 5.48 1.57 -22.11
C GLY A 67 3.94 1.55 -22.18
N ILE A 68 3.28 0.69 -21.40
CA ILE A 68 1.81 0.62 -21.36
C ILE A 68 1.27 1.64 -20.36
N GLN A 69 0.43 2.54 -20.84
CA GLN A 69 -0.18 3.57 -20.00
C GLN A 69 -1.40 3.04 -19.23
N LEU A 70 -1.50 3.42 -17.96
CA LEU A 70 -2.68 3.18 -17.13
C LEU A 70 -3.65 4.35 -17.27
N HIS A 71 -4.91 4.06 -17.54
CA HIS A 71 -5.97 5.05 -17.66
C HIS A 71 -6.98 4.86 -16.51
N PHE A 72 -7.30 5.95 -15.81
CA PHE A 72 -8.34 5.96 -14.80
C PHE A 72 -9.71 6.17 -15.47
N LEU A 73 -10.69 5.35 -15.10
CA LEU A 73 -12.06 5.44 -15.62
C LEU A 73 -13.03 5.72 -14.45
N PRO A 74 -13.51 6.96 -14.28
CA PRO A 74 -14.35 7.33 -13.14
C PRO A 74 -15.71 6.59 -13.10
N GLU A 75 -16.16 6.05 -14.23
CA GLU A 75 -17.41 5.32 -14.38
C GLU A 75 -17.31 3.87 -13.86
N ALA A 76 -16.09 3.35 -13.63
CA ALA A 76 -15.87 2.01 -13.10
C ALA A 76 -16.10 1.98 -11.58
N VAL A 77 -17.34 1.70 -11.17
CA VAL A 77 -17.74 1.69 -9.74
C VAL A 77 -17.53 0.31 -9.11
N ILE A 78 -16.91 0.28 -7.91
CA ILE A 78 -16.68 -0.95 -7.14
C ILE A 78 -17.23 -0.81 -5.72
N HIS A 79 -17.95 -1.84 -5.30
CA HIS A 79 -18.42 -1.96 -3.92
C HIS A 79 -17.40 -2.74 -3.07
N TYR A 80 -16.58 -2.02 -2.31
CA TYR A 80 -15.61 -2.63 -1.41
C TYR A 80 -16.20 -2.94 -0.03
N ARG A 81 -15.97 -4.14 0.52
CA ARG A 81 -16.36 -4.48 1.89
C ARG A 81 -15.21 -4.22 2.87
N LEU A 82 -15.45 -3.35 3.83
CA LEU A 82 -14.48 -2.99 4.86
C LEU A 82 -14.34 -4.11 5.89
N LYS A 83 -13.10 -4.33 6.33
CA LYS A 83 -12.79 -5.25 7.44
C LYS A 83 -13.21 -4.59 8.75
N ASN A 84 -13.94 -5.31 9.58
CA ASN A 84 -14.47 -4.82 10.87
C ASN A 84 -13.71 -5.35 12.11
N ARG A 85 -12.61 -6.10 11.91
CA ARG A 85 -11.82 -6.67 13.01
C ARG A 85 -10.43 -6.04 13.07
N HIS A 86 -10.05 -5.51 14.25
CA HIS A 86 -8.74 -4.86 14.46
C HIS A 86 -7.56 -5.76 14.08
N ARG A 87 -7.60 -7.06 14.43
CA ARG A 87 -6.55 -8.02 14.07
C ARG A 87 -6.39 -8.17 12.55
N ALA A 88 -7.51 -8.19 11.82
CA ALA A 88 -7.49 -8.30 10.37
C ALA A 88 -6.95 -7.03 9.70
N LEU A 89 -7.30 -5.86 10.25
CA LEU A 89 -6.76 -4.56 9.83
C LEU A 89 -5.25 -4.46 10.07
N PHE A 90 -4.80 -4.84 11.27
CA PHE A 90 -3.38 -4.88 11.62
C PHE A 90 -2.59 -5.79 10.67
N ASN A 91 -3.04 -7.03 10.49
CA ASN A 91 -2.35 -8.00 9.64
C ASN A 91 -2.29 -7.54 8.17
N GLN A 92 -3.38 -6.96 7.66
CA GLN A 92 -3.38 -6.38 6.31
C GLN A 92 -2.35 -5.25 6.19
N ALA A 93 -2.39 -4.28 7.11
CA ALA A 93 -1.47 -3.16 7.10
C ALA A 93 0.00 -3.62 7.23
N ARG A 94 0.25 -4.64 8.05
CA ARG A 94 1.56 -5.27 8.22
C ARG A 94 2.06 -5.93 6.94
N HIS A 95 1.25 -6.76 6.29
CA HIS A 95 1.66 -7.41 5.04
C HIS A 95 1.87 -6.39 3.93
N TRP A 96 0.97 -5.40 3.81
CA TRP A 96 1.15 -4.31 2.86
C TRP A 96 2.43 -3.52 3.14
N GLY A 97 2.73 -3.16 4.39
CA GLY A 97 3.98 -2.47 4.73
C GLY A 97 5.23 -3.28 4.37
N GLN A 98 5.21 -4.59 4.64
CA GLN A 98 6.33 -5.48 4.31
C GLN A 98 6.56 -5.62 2.80
N TYR A 99 5.50 -5.84 2.03
CA TYR A 99 5.59 -6.00 0.58
C TYR A 99 5.88 -4.68 -0.13
N ASN A 100 5.46 -3.57 0.45
CA ASN A 100 5.85 -2.25 -0.01
C ASN A 100 7.39 -2.10 0.05
N VAL A 101 8.06 -2.54 1.12
CA VAL A 101 9.53 -2.56 1.18
C VAL A 101 10.16 -3.50 0.14
N LEU A 102 9.51 -4.64 -0.16
CA LEU A 102 9.96 -5.52 -1.25
C LEU A 102 9.91 -4.81 -2.60
N LEU A 103 8.79 -4.15 -2.92
CA LEU A 103 8.65 -3.38 -4.16
C LEU A 103 9.63 -2.21 -4.20
N TYR A 104 9.89 -1.54 -3.07
CA TYR A 104 10.95 -0.53 -2.98
C TYR A 104 12.29 -1.09 -3.39
N LYS A 105 12.68 -2.24 -2.85
CA LYS A 105 13.94 -2.90 -3.22
C LYS A 105 13.98 -3.24 -4.71
N ARG A 106 12.87 -3.73 -5.28
CA ARG A 106 12.76 -4.14 -6.69
C ARG A 106 12.85 -2.95 -7.66
N TYR A 107 12.27 -1.81 -7.29
CA TYR A 107 12.07 -0.68 -8.21
C TYR A 107 12.83 0.61 -7.83
N ARG A 108 13.68 0.60 -6.78
CA ARG A 108 14.59 1.71 -6.47
C ARG A 108 15.67 1.84 -7.55
N GLN A 109 15.39 2.58 -8.62
CA GLN A 109 16.37 2.90 -9.67
C GLN A 109 17.39 3.93 -9.16
N ASN A 110 18.15 3.59 -8.12
CA ASN A 110 19.12 4.44 -7.38
C ASN A 110 18.55 5.50 -6.44
N THR A 111 17.23 5.56 -6.25
CA THR A 111 16.62 6.47 -5.27
C THR A 111 16.78 5.94 -3.83
N SER A 112 17.62 6.59 -3.04
CA SER A 112 17.66 6.39 -1.59
C SER A 112 16.67 7.32 -0.88
N ILE A 113 16.00 6.83 0.15
CA ILE A 113 15.16 7.67 1.01
C ILE A 113 16.06 8.33 2.05
N GLU A 114 16.28 9.63 1.92
CA GLU A 114 17.06 10.40 2.87
C GLU A 114 16.47 10.32 4.28
N HIS A 115 17.35 10.18 5.28
CA HIS A 115 16.98 10.13 6.69
C HIS A 115 15.90 9.09 7.03
N ALA A 116 15.80 8.01 6.24
CA ALA A 116 14.77 6.97 6.36
C ALA A 116 14.56 6.47 7.79
N TRP A 117 15.64 6.12 8.48
CA TRP A 117 15.57 5.63 9.86
C TRP A 117 15.11 6.69 10.86
N ILE A 118 15.57 7.94 10.72
CA ILE A 118 15.13 9.04 11.57
C ILE A 118 13.63 9.26 11.39
N ARG A 119 13.15 9.32 10.14
CA ARG A 119 11.73 9.45 9.83
C ARG A 119 10.91 8.29 10.41
N HIS A 120 11.41 7.06 10.29
CA HIS A 120 10.76 5.87 10.86
C HIS A 120 10.66 5.97 12.39
N LEU A 121 11.75 6.37 13.07
CA LEU A 121 11.76 6.57 14.52
C LEU A 121 10.80 7.67 14.98
N LEU A 122 10.68 8.78 14.23
CA LEU A 122 9.72 9.84 14.52
C LEU A 122 8.27 9.36 14.44
N VAL A 123 7.95 8.48 13.48
CA VAL A 123 6.61 7.86 13.40
C VAL A 123 6.36 6.94 14.61
N TRP A 124 7.34 6.14 15.02
CA TRP A 124 7.24 5.33 16.23
C TRP A 124 7.05 6.18 17.49
N HIS A 125 7.80 7.28 17.62
CA HIS A 125 7.64 8.24 18.71
C HIS A 125 6.21 8.83 18.75
N SER A 126 5.69 9.24 17.58
CA SER A 126 4.31 9.73 17.45
C SER A 126 3.27 8.67 17.81
N LEU A 127 3.49 7.41 17.41
CA LEU A 127 2.63 6.28 17.77
C LEU A 127 2.57 6.06 19.29
N LEU A 128 3.73 6.10 19.96
CA LEU A 128 3.84 5.95 21.41
C LEU A 128 3.10 7.09 22.14
N ARG A 129 3.29 8.34 21.70
CA ARG A 129 2.57 9.50 22.25
C ARG A 129 1.05 9.42 22.06
N ARG A 130 0.60 8.71 21.02
CA ARG A 130 -0.82 8.52 20.68
C ARG A 130 -1.41 7.23 21.24
N VAL A 131 -0.72 6.49 22.10
CA VAL A 131 -1.29 5.30 22.78
C VAL A 131 -2.62 5.60 23.49
N PRO A 132 -2.81 6.76 24.18
CA PRO A 132 -4.12 7.08 24.77
C PRO A 132 -5.28 7.15 23.75
N CYS A 133 -4.98 7.42 22.47
CA CYS A 133 -5.99 7.44 21.40
C CYS A 133 -6.58 6.05 21.10
N VAL A 134 -5.90 4.96 21.49
CA VAL A 134 -6.41 3.59 21.32
C VAL A 134 -7.70 3.36 22.12
N PHE A 135 -7.89 4.09 23.22
CA PHE A 135 -9.09 4.02 24.03
C PHE A 135 -10.30 4.71 23.38
N LYS A 136 -10.07 5.64 22.44
CA LYS A 136 -11.13 6.28 21.64
C LYS A 136 -11.51 5.38 20.46
N LYS A 137 -12.77 4.94 20.39
CA LYS A 137 -13.25 3.97 19.38
C LYS A 137 -13.03 4.47 17.95
N GLU A 138 -13.13 5.78 17.74
CA GLU A 138 -13.00 6.44 16.44
C GLU A 138 -11.54 6.47 15.94
N GLN A 139 -10.57 6.56 16.86
CA GLN A 139 -9.15 6.71 16.54
C GLN A 139 -8.41 5.37 16.53
N ARG A 140 -8.97 4.35 17.19
CA ARG A 140 -8.41 3.00 17.28
C ARG A 140 -8.09 2.37 15.92
N PRO A 141 -8.96 2.40 14.88
CA PRO A 141 -8.63 1.79 13.59
C PRO A 141 -7.41 2.44 12.91
N VAL A 142 -7.29 3.77 12.99
CA VAL A 142 -6.16 4.51 12.42
C VAL A 142 -4.87 4.17 13.16
N TRP A 143 -4.92 4.11 14.49
CA TRP A 143 -3.75 3.73 15.29
C TRP A 143 -3.32 2.28 14.98
N VAL A 144 -4.26 1.33 14.94
CA VAL A 144 -4.00 -0.08 14.63
C VAL A 144 -3.43 -0.27 13.22
N LYS A 145 -3.98 0.43 12.22
CA LYS A 145 -3.47 0.42 10.84
C LYS A 145 -2.05 0.96 10.80
N THR A 146 -1.80 2.11 11.43
CA THR A 146 -0.47 2.74 11.47
C THR A 146 0.55 1.82 12.14
N LEU A 147 0.21 1.22 13.29
CA LEU A 147 1.07 0.26 13.98
C LEU A 147 1.40 -0.93 13.06
N GLY A 148 0.38 -1.53 12.44
CA GLY A 148 0.56 -2.63 11.49
C GLY A 148 1.52 -2.27 10.36
N THR A 149 1.31 -1.12 9.72
CA THR A 149 2.18 -0.61 8.66
C THR A 149 3.63 -0.45 9.13
N GLN A 150 3.88 0.17 10.29
CA GLN A 150 5.26 0.37 10.78
C GLN A 150 5.95 -0.94 11.15
N VAL A 151 5.22 -1.90 11.73
CA VAL A 151 5.74 -3.26 11.98
C VAL A 151 6.10 -3.95 10.66
N GLY A 152 5.23 -3.84 9.66
CA GLY A 152 5.45 -4.39 8.32
C GLY A 152 6.69 -3.82 7.65
N ILE A 153 6.82 -2.48 7.67
CA ILE A 153 7.98 -1.77 7.13
C ILE A 153 9.26 -2.25 7.80
N LEU A 154 9.31 -2.28 9.14
CA LEU A 154 10.49 -2.73 9.88
C LEU A 154 10.87 -4.17 9.51
N GLN A 155 9.90 -5.08 9.47
CA GLN A 155 10.13 -6.47 9.07
C GLN A 155 10.63 -6.60 7.62
N GLY A 156 10.06 -5.83 6.70
CA GLY A 156 10.50 -5.77 5.31
C GLY A 156 11.94 -5.24 5.22
N SER A 157 12.26 -4.17 5.92
CA SER A 157 13.60 -3.55 5.92
C SER A 157 14.67 -4.51 6.42
N LEU A 158 14.40 -5.21 7.53
CA LEU A 158 15.31 -6.21 8.08
C LEU A 158 15.45 -7.41 7.13
N ARG A 159 14.33 -7.95 6.62
CA ARG A 159 14.34 -9.13 5.73
C ARG A 159 15.06 -8.86 4.41
N TYR A 160 14.82 -7.69 3.80
CA TYR A 160 15.32 -7.37 2.48
C TYR A 160 16.61 -6.54 2.48
N ARG A 161 17.07 -6.12 3.68
CA ARG A 161 18.28 -5.34 3.93
C ARG A 161 18.29 -4.00 3.18
N VAL A 162 17.18 -3.27 3.29
CA VAL A 162 16.99 -1.93 2.72
C VAL A 162 16.41 -0.99 3.78
N PRO A 163 16.65 0.34 3.70
CA PRO A 163 16.10 1.28 4.67
C PRO A 163 14.56 1.26 4.69
N PRO A 164 13.93 1.69 5.79
CA PRO A 164 12.49 1.82 5.88
C PRO A 164 11.98 2.86 4.89
N ILE A 165 10.81 2.57 4.35
CA ILE A 165 10.10 3.48 3.45
C ILE A 165 9.21 4.42 4.25
N SER A 166 8.99 5.63 3.74
CA SER A 166 7.92 6.48 4.27
C SER A 166 6.56 5.84 3.95
N PRO A 167 5.61 5.81 4.89
CA PRO A 167 4.23 5.44 4.55
C PRO A 167 3.67 6.46 3.55
N SER A 168 3.04 5.95 2.49
CA SER A 168 2.23 6.70 1.52
C SER A 168 0.96 7.25 2.14
#